data_AF-A0A6P0DQZ1-F1
#
_entry.id   AF-A0A6P0DQZ1-F1
#
_cell.length_a   1.000
_cell.length_b   1.000
_cell.length_c   1.000
_cell.angle_alpha   90.00
_cell.angle_beta   90.00
_cell.angle_gamma   90.00
#
_symmetry.space_group_name_H-M   'P 1'
#
loop_
_entity.id
_entity.type
_entity.pdbx_description
1 polymer ?
#
loop_
_entity_poly.entity_id
_entity_poly.type
_entity_poly.pdbx_seq_one_letter_code
_entity_poly.pdbx_strand_id
1 'polypeptide(L)'
;MVAPRANWKGYIKFGEVAFPVALYTAASSSERIAFNTLNRKTGNRVRREFVDSQTGNPVEREDQVKGFEIEDGRYVVLEPEEVAAAIPNSDKTLTVEAYIPCEEVDDVYFDKPYYLAPDKIGGDAYKLLRDGMKKARVAAIARTVLFRRLRTVLI
;
A
#
# COMPACT_ATOMS: atom_id res chain seq x y z
N MET A 1 5.12 22.15 -10.94
CA MET A 1 4.93 21.20 -9.83
C MET A 1 4.12 20.04 -10.36
N VAL A 2 4.65 18.81 -10.35
CA VAL A 2 3.91 17.62 -10.83
C VAL A 2 2.75 17.38 -9.87
N ALA A 3 1.54 17.15 -10.39
CA ALA A 3 0.38 16.87 -9.56
C ALA A 3 0.64 15.61 -8.70
N PRO A 4 0.33 15.63 -7.39
CA PRO A 4 0.57 14.49 -6.52
C PRO A 4 -0.22 13.27 -7.01
N ARG A 5 0.48 12.15 -7.19
CA ARG A 5 -0.13 10.88 -7.61
C ARG A 5 -0.64 10.14 -6.38
N ALA A 6 -1.91 9.73 -6.41
CA ALA A 6 -2.47 8.88 -5.38
C ALA A 6 -1.77 7.51 -5.35
N ASN A 7 -1.40 7.04 -4.17
CA ASN A 7 -0.86 5.69 -3.98
C ASN A 7 -1.96 4.63 -3.97
N TRP A 8 -3.15 5.03 -3.52
CA TRP A 8 -4.32 4.17 -3.40
C TRP A 8 -5.58 5.01 -3.57
N LYS A 9 -6.60 4.38 -4.14
CA LYS A 9 -7.95 4.93 -4.29
C LYS A 9 -8.96 3.87 -3.86
N GLY A 10 -9.99 4.30 -3.17
CA GLY A 10 -11.05 3.43 -2.69
C GLY A 10 -12.16 4.24 -2.06
N TYR A 11 -12.84 3.66 -1.08
CA TYR A 11 -13.96 4.28 -0.38
C TYR A 11 -13.68 4.36 1.11
N ILE A 12 -14.29 5.31 1.79
CA ILE A 12 -14.45 5.26 3.25
C ILE A 12 -15.92 4.98 3.55
N LYS A 13 -16.18 4.14 4.56
CA LYS A 13 -17.53 3.82 5.04
C LYS A 13 -17.61 4.06 6.54
N PHE A 14 -18.59 4.85 6.97
CA PHE A 14 -18.96 4.98 8.38
C PHE A 14 -20.49 4.91 8.50
N GLY A 15 -20.99 3.96 9.29
CA GLY A 15 -22.40 3.59 9.26
C GLY A 15 -22.84 3.23 7.82
N GLU A 16 -23.91 3.87 7.36
CA GLU A 16 -24.46 3.69 6.00
C GLU A 16 -23.88 4.67 4.96
N VAL A 17 -23.01 5.59 5.37
CA VAL A 17 -22.43 6.58 4.47
C VAL A 17 -21.14 6.04 3.87
N ALA A 18 -21.04 6.04 2.55
CA ALA A 18 -19.83 5.68 1.83
C ALA A 18 -19.51 6.69 0.71
N PHE A 19 -18.24 7.07 0.57
CA PHE A 19 -17.78 7.95 -0.50
C PHE A 19 -16.34 7.69 -0.90
N PRO A 20 -15.98 7.99 -2.17
CA PRO A 20 -14.64 7.73 -2.68
C PRO A 20 -13.59 8.69 -2.13
N VAL A 21 -12.41 8.13 -1.85
CA VAL A 21 -11.26 8.81 -1.27
C VAL A 21 -9.96 8.32 -1.93
N ALA A 22 -8.91 9.11 -1.81
CA ALA A 22 -7.58 8.82 -2.28
C ALA A 22 -6.54 9.08 -1.18
N LEU A 23 -5.54 8.19 -1.12
CA LEU A 23 -4.40 8.29 -0.20
C LEU A 23 -3.16 8.80 -0.94
N TYR A 24 -2.50 9.80 -0.36
CA TYR A 24 -1.29 10.43 -0.85
C TYR A 24 -0.21 10.35 0.23
N THR A 25 1.04 10.03 -0.12
CA THR A 25 2.13 9.97 0.87
C THR A 25 2.32 11.36 1.47
N ALA A 26 2.26 11.48 2.81
CA ALA A 26 2.48 12.76 3.48
C ALA A 26 3.97 13.03 3.73
N ALA A 27 4.69 12.01 4.19
CA ALA A 27 6.13 12.04 4.36
C ALA A 27 6.75 10.92 3.52
N SER A 28 7.52 11.29 2.50
CA SER A 28 8.25 10.32 1.69
C SER A 28 9.72 10.31 2.08
N SER A 29 10.26 9.13 2.40
CA SER A 29 11.71 8.92 2.42
C SER A 29 12.31 8.81 1.01
N SER A 30 11.50 8.98 -0.05
CA SER A 30 11.82 8.68 -1.44
C SER A 30 12.17 9.90 -2.30
N GLU A 31 12.45 11.07 -1.71
CA GLU A 31 13.30 12.08 -2.38
C GLU A 31 14.75 11.58 -2.58
N ARG A 32 15.01 10.28 -2.34
CA ARG A 32 16.23 9.60 -2.75
C ARG A 32 16.39 9.73 -4.25
N ILE A 33 17.37 10.53 -4.65
CA ILE A 33 18.02 10.49 -5.96
C ILE A 33 18.20 9.02 -6.34
N ALA A 34 17.44 8.55 -7.32
CA ALA A 34 17.51 7.18 -7.80
C ALA A 34 18.54 7.11 -8.93
N PHE A 35 19.63 6.39 -8.71
CA PHE A 35 20.64 6.19 -9.72
C PHE A 35 20.22 5.07 -10.68
N ASN A 36 20.38 5.32 -11.98
CA ASN A 36 20.28 4.28 -12.99
C ASN A 36 21.63 3.61 -13.16
N THR A 37 21.65 2.29 -13.27
CA THR A 37 22.86 1.56 -13.65
C THR A 37 23.10 1.71 -15.15
N LEU A 38 24.25 2.30 -15.50
CA LEU A 38 24.65 2.54 -16.89
C LEU A 38 25.89 1.69 -17.23
N ASN A 39 25.96 1.25 -18.48
CA ASN A 39 27.18 0.69 -19.04
C ASN A 39 28.21 1.83 -19.19
N ARG A 40 29.33 1.74 -18.48
CA ARG A 40 30.37 2.79 -18.47
C ARG A 40 30.91 3.14 -19.87
N LYS A 41 30.98 2.18 -20.79
CA LYS A 41 31.55 2.39 -22.13
C LYS A 41 30.59 3.08 -23.09
N THR A 42 29.29 2.76 -22.98
CA THR A 42 28.28 3.21 -23.95
C THR A 42 27.33 4.27 -23.40
N GLY A 43 27.27 4.45 -22.07
CA GLY A 43 26.31 5.32 -21.40
C GLY A 43 24.88 4.76 -21.34
N ASN A 44 24.63 3.60 -21.94
CA ASN A 44 23.30 3.02 -22.04
C ASN A 44 22.83 2.38 -20.72
N ARG A 45 21.52 2.40 -20.45
CA ARG A 45 20.93 1.71 -19.28
C ARG A 45 21.10 0.20 -19.40
N VAL A 46 21.48 -0.44 -18.29
CA VAL A 46 21.58 -1.90 -18.21
C VAL A 46 20.20 -2.50 -17.89
N ARG A 47 19.89 -3.66 -18.48
CA ARG A 47 18.72 -4.49 -18.15
C ARG A 47 19.13 -5.64 -17.22
N ARG A 48 18.23 -6.03 -16.32
CA ARG A 48 18.40 -7.22 -15.47
C ARG A 48 17.67 -8.39 -16.10
N GLU A 49 18.30 -9.55 -16.09
CA GLU A 49 17.75 -10.83 -16.56
C GLU A 49 17.93 -11.86 -15.46
N PHE A 50 16.95 -12.74 -15.28
CA PHE A 50 17.05 -13.88 -14.37
C PHE A 50 17.51 -15.08 -15.17
N VAL A 51 18.55 -15.75 -14.69
CA VAL A 51 19.21 -16.87 -15.37
C VAL A 51 19.24 -18.06 -14.41
N ASP A 52 18.89 -19.24 -14.90
CA ASP A 52 18.93 -20.48 -14.14
C ASP A 52 20.38 -20.82 -13.78
N SER A 53 20.63 -21.04 -12.49
CA SER A 53 21.99 -21.22 -11.97
C SER A 53 22.69 -22.51 -12.42
N GLN A 54 21.94 -23.52 -12.86
CA GLN A 54 22.48 -24.82 -13.27
C GLN A 54 22.71 -24.87 -14.79
N THR A 55 21.77 -24.34 -15.56
CA THR A 55 21.80 -24.40 -17.02
C THR A 55 22.44 -23.17 -17.67
N GLY A 56 22.47 -22.03 -16.97
CA GLY A 56 22.96 -20.76 -17.51
C GLY A 56 22.01 -20.10 -18.53
N ASN A 57 20.80 -20.64 -18.70
CA ASN A 57 19.81 -20.09 -19.62
C ASN A 57 18.92 -19.03 -18.94
N PRO A 58 18.51 -17.98 -19.66
CA PRO A 58 17.48 -17.06 -19.17
C PRO A 58 16.20 -17.81 -18.81
N VAL A 59 15.54 -17.36 -17.74
CA VAL A 59 14.24 -17.88 -17.31
C VAL A 59 13.19 -16.81 -17.56
N GLU A 60 12.19 -17.13 -18.37
CA GLU A 60 11.08 -16.23 -18.64
C GLU A 60 10.22 -16.01 -17.41
N ARG A 61 9.50 -14.88 -17.38
CA ARG A 61 8.75 -14.49 -16.18
C ARG A 61 7.67 -15.49 -15.78
N GLU A 62 7.06 -16.16 -16.76
CA GLU A 62 6.00 -17.15 -16.58
C GLU A 62 6.53 -18.44 -15.94
N ASP A 63 7.81 -18.74 -16.13
CA ASP A 63 8.49 -19.91 -15.56
C ASP A 63 9.19 -19.59 -14.22
N GLN A 64 9.00 -18.38 -13.68
CA GLN A 64 9.59 -17.95 -12.41
C GLN A 64 8.60 -18.09 -11.25
N VAL A 65 8.88 -19.00 -10.32
CA VAL A 65 8.12 -19.21 -9.08
C VAL A 65 8.84 -18.67 -7.84
N LYS A 66 8.14 -18.60 -6.70
CA LYS A 66 8.76 -18.26 -5.41
C LYS A 66 9.04 -19.53 -4.62
N GLY A 67 10.28 -19.73 -4.18
CA GLY A 67 10.65 -20.82 -3.27
C GLY A 67 10.94 -20.31 -1.87
N PHE A 68 10.48 -21.04 -0.85
CA PHE A 68 10.92 -20.87 0.54
C PHE A 68 11.69 -22.10 0.99
N GLU A 69 12.93 -21.92 1.43
CA GLU A 69 13.78 -23.03 1.87
C GLU A 69 13.35 -23.50 3.26
N ILE A 70 13.06 -24.80 3.38
CA ILE A 70 12.67 -25.40 4.66
C ILE A 70 13.81 -26.19 5.29
N GLU A 71 14.68 -26.80 4.48
CA GLU A 71 15.84 -27.57 4.90
C GLU A 71 16.80 -27.64 3.71
N ASP A 72 18.11 -27.65 3.94
CA ASP A 72 19.19 -27.60 2.94
C ASP A 72 18.79 -28.08 1.52
N GLY A 73 18.52 -27.13 0.63
CA GLY A 73 18.21 -27.36 -0.78
C GLY A 73 16.78 -27.85 -1.09
N ARG A 74 15.93 -28.05 -0.08
CA ARG A 74 14.50 -28.34 -0.22
C ARG A 74 13.68 -27.06 -0.11
N TYR A 75 12.98 -26.75 -1.20
CA TYR A 75 12.14 -25.57 -1.31
C TYR A 75 10.66 -25.97 -1.33
N VAL A 76 9.84 -25.25 -0.57
CA VAL A 76 8.40 -25.16 -0.83
C VAL A 76 8.22 -24.15 -1.94
N VAL A 77 7.71 -24.61 -3.08
CA VAL A 77 7.34 -23.75 -4.20
C VAL A 77 5.96 -23.16 -3.92
N LEU A 78 5.85 -21.85 -4.12
CA LEU A 78 4.62 -21.10 -4.03
C LEU A 78 4.30 -20.54 -5.42
N GLU A 79 3.20 -21.01 -5.97
CA GLU A 79 2.69 -20.50 -7.23
C GLU A 79 2.16 -19.07 -7.07
N PRO A 80 2.27 -18.21 -8.09
CA PRO A 80 1.74 -16.85 -8.05
C PRO A 80 0.26 -16.79 -7.61
N GLU A 81 -0.54 -17.78 -8.03
CA GLU A 81 -1.96 -17.90 -7.72
C GLU A 81 -2.21 -18.26 -6.26
N GLU A 82 -1.37 -19.10 -5.65
CA GLU A 82 -1.46 -19.45 -4.23
C GLU A 82 -1.15 -18.24 -3.35
N VAL A 83 -0.10 -17.48 -3.72
CA VAL A 83 0.23 -16.23 -3.06
C VAL A 83 -0.91 -15.22 -3.21
N ALA A 84 -1.54 -15.16 -4.38
CA ALA A 84 -2.67 -14.28 -4.63
C ALA A 84 -3.91 -14.68 -3.82
N ALA A 85 -4.20 -15.98 -3.72
CA ALA A 85 -5.33 -16.52 -2.96
C ALA A 85 -5.18 -16.30 -1.45
N ALA A 86 -3.94 -16.24 -0.95
CA ALA A 86 -3.66 -15.91 0.45
C ALA A 86 -3.87 -14.42 0.79
N ILE A 87 -3.95 -13.52 -0.21
CA ILE A 87 -4.21 -12.11 0.03
C ILE A 87 -5.70 -11.94 0.41
N PRO A 88 -6.01 -11.28 1.55
CA PRO A 88 -7.39 -11.03 1.91
C PRO A 88 -8.14 -10.28 0.80
N ASN A 89 -9.38 -10.69 0.53
CA ASN A 89 -10.26 -10.00 -0.41
C ASN A 89 -10.35 -8.52 -0.04
N SER A 90 -10.02 -7.65 -1.00
CA SER A 90 -10.05 -6.20 -0.83
C SER A 90 -11.22 -5.62 -1.61
N ASP A 91 -12.22 -5.12 -0.90
CA ASP A 91 -13.29 -4.30 -1.46
C ASP A 91 -12.85 -2.84 -1.69
N LYS A 92 -11.57 -2.53 -1.38
CA LYS A 92 -11.00 -1.18 -1.38
C LYS A 92 -11.80 -0.20 -0.51
N THR A 93 -12.33 -0.66 0.61
CA THR A 93 -13.06 0.18 1.56
C THR A 93 -12.29 0.31 2.87
N LEU A 94 -12.20 1.54 3.36
CA LEU A 94 -11.80 1.92 4.70
C LEU A 94 -13.06 1.92 5.57
N THR A 95 -13.32 0.81 6.26
CA THR A 95 -14.50 0.71 7.13
C THR A 95 -14.14 1.24 8.51
N VAL A 96 -14.78 2.34 8.91
CA VAL A 96 -14.65 2.91 10.27
C VAL A 96 -15.36 1.99 11.26
N GLU A 97 -14.63 1.51 12.24
CA GLU A 97 -15.13 0.58 13.26
C GLU A 97 -15.37 1.29 14.60
N ALA A 98 -14.56 2.30 14.92
CA ALA A 98 -14.62 3.01 16.19
C ALA A 98 -14.07 4.43 16.07
N TYR A 99 -14.43 5.27 17.04
CA TYR A 99 -13.85 6.59 17.26
C TYR A 99 -13.22 6.60 18.66
N ILE A 100 -12.00 7.14 18.75
CA ILE A 100 -11.25 7.22 20.01
C ILE A 100 -10.79 8.66 20.25
N PRO A 101 -10.74 9.15 21.49
CA PRO A 101 -10.19 10.47 21.79
C PRO A 101 -8.75 10.58 21.30
N CYS A 102 -8.40 11.69 20.65
CA CYS A 102 -7.05 11.89 20.11
C CYS A 102 -5.96 11.88 21.21
N GLU A 103 -6.32 12.24 22.44
CA GLU A 103 -5.40 12.27 23.59
C GLU A 103 -5.07 10.89 24.16
N GLU A 104 -5.86 9.87 23.85
CA GLU A 104 -5.60 8.48 24.24
C GLU A 104 -4.69 7.74 23.25
N VAL A 105 -4.35 8.38 22.12
CA VAL A 105 -3.51 7.79 21.08
C VAL A 105 -2.04 8.13 21.34
N ASP A 106 -1.28 7.13 21.76
CA ASP A 106 0.18 7.22 21.84
C ASP A 106 0.81 7.24 20.43
N ASP A 107 1.77 8.15 20.21
CA ASP A 107 2.42 8.33 18.93
C ASP A 107 3.35 7.17 18.54
N VAL A 108 3.73 6.32 19.50
CA VAL A 108 4.49 5.08 19.26
C VAL A 108 3.78 4.12 18.29
N TYR A 109 2.46 4.23 18.15
CA TYR A 109 1.67 3.40 17.24
C TYR A 109 1.66 3.91 15.78
N PHE A 110 2.27 5.07 15.50
CA PHE A 110 2.30 5.63 14.14
C PHE A 110 3.46 5.05 13.32
N ASP A 111 3.14 4.52 12.13
CA ASP A 111 4.12 4.00 11.16
C ASP A 111 4.35 5.01 10.02
N LYS A 112 3.42 5.08 9.05
CA LYS A 112 3.56 5.92 7.86
C LYS A 112 2.38 6.88 7.71
N PRO A 113 2.63 8.19 7.66
CA PRO A 113 1.56 9.16 7.49
C PRO A 113 1.15 9.28 6.01
N TYR A 114 -0.16 9.34 5.80
CA TYR A 114 -0.78 9.59 4.51
C TYR A 114 -1.79 10.74 4.63
N TYR A 115 -1.90 11.55 3.60
CA TYR A 115 -3.04 12.43 3.43
C TYR A 115 -4.19 11.63 2.81
N LEU A 116 -5.34 11.69 3.45
CA LEU A 116 -6.61 11.24 2.89
C LEU A 116 -7.32 12.44 2.27
N ALA A 117 -7.83 12.31 1.05
CA ALA A 117 -8.60 13.36 0.39
C ALA A 117 -9.78 12.75 -0.39
N PRO A 118 -10.88 13.49 -0.61
CA PRO A 118 -12.00 13.00 -1.42
C PRO A 118 -11.57 12.81 -2.89
N ASP A 119 -12.04 11.74 -3.54
CA ASP A 119 -11.78 11.48 -4.97
C ASP A 119 -13.05 11.73 -5.80
N LYS A 120 -13.01 12.64 -6.76
CA LYS A 120 -14.13 12.99 -7.67
C LYS A 120 -15.38 13.55 -6.97
N ILE A 121 -16.18 12.71 -6.32
CA ILE A 121 -17.52 13.00 -5.77
C ILE A 121 -17.52 12.64 -4.27
N GLY A 122 -18.21 13.39 -3.42
CA GLY A 122 -18.26 13.11 -1.96
C GLY A 122 -17.48 14.08 -1.09
N GLY A 123 -17.11 15.24 -1.62
CA GLY A 123 -16.45 16.30 -0.86
C GLY A 123 -17.24 16.75 0.37
N ASP A 124 -18.57 16.79 0.31
CA ASP A 124 -19.38 17.21 1.46
C ASP A 124 -19.49 16.14 2.54
N ALA A 125 -19.61 14.86 2.16
CA ALA A 125 -19.54 13.75 3.11
C ALA A 125 -18.14 13.65 3.77
N TYR A 126 -17.08 13.88 3.00
CA TYR A 126 -15.71 13.99 3.51
C TYR A 126 -15.57 15.14 4.51
N LYS A 127 -16.06 16.35 4.17
CA LYS A 127 -16.05 17.50 5.10
C LYS A 127 -16.84 17.20 6.36
N LEU A 128 -18.01 16.57 6.24
CA LEU A 128 -18.85 16.20 7.37
C LEU A 128 -18.10 15.30 8.36
N LEU A 129 -17.46 14.24 7.86
CA LEU A 129 -16.64 13.35 8.68
C LEU A 129 -15.46 14.09 9.32
N ARG A 130 -14.67 14.80 8.51
CA ARG A 130 -13.49 15.55 8.97
C ARG A 130 -13.85 16.57 10.05
N ASP A 131 -14.88 17.38 9.80
CA ASP A 131 -15.27 18.47 10.70
C ASP A 131 -15.98 17.91 11.94
N GLY A 132 -16.73 16.81 11.81
CA GLY A 132 -17.33 16.09 12.93
C GLY A 132 -16.27 15.53 13.88
N MET A 133 -15.30 14.79 13.35
CA MET A 133 -14.18 14.24 14.14
C MET A 133 -13.35 15.35 14.79
N LYS A 134 -13.05 16.43 14.05
CA LYS A 134 -12.33 17.59 14.58
C LYS A 134 -13.06 18.26 15.74
N LYS A 135 -14.37 18.45 15.63
CA LYS A 135 -15.20 19.04 16.71
C LYS A 135 -15.26 18.14 17.94
N ALA A 136 -15.40 16.83 17.73
CA ALA A 136 -15.44 15.84 18.80
C ALA A 136 -14.05 15.51 19.39
N ARG A 137 -12.95 15.97 18.76
CA ARG A 137 -11.56 15.68 19.14
C ARG A 137 -11.26 14.18 19.20
N VAL A 138 -11.80 13.45 18.23
CA VAL A 138 -11.61 12.00 18.07
C VAL A 138 -10.89 11.69 16.76
N ALA A 139 -10.21 10.55 16.74
CA ALA A 139 -9.71 9.91 15.54
C ALA A 139 -10.53 8.65 15.24
N ALA A 140 -10.65 8.27 13.97
CA ALA A 140 -11.36 7.06 13.57
C ALA A 140 -10.38 5.90 13.39
N ILE A 141 -10.72 4.74 13.96
CA ILE A 141 -10.06 3.47 13.65
C ILE A 141 -10.80 2.86 12.46
N ALA A 142 -10.07 2.59 11.38
CA ALA A 142 -10.60 1.89 10.21
C ALA A 142 -9.75 0.68 9.83
N ARG A 143 -10.38 -0.33 9.23
CA ARG A 143 -9.67 -1.48 8.63
C ARG A 143 -9.87 -1.53 7.14
N THR A 144 -8.81 -1.95 6.45
CA THR A 144 -8.83 -2.14 5.00
C THR A 144 -7.65 -2.99 4.55
N VAL A 145 -7.67 -3.49 3.32
CA VAL A 145 -6.51 -4.11 2.69
C VAL A 145 -5.75 -3.04 1.91
N LEU A 146 -4.59 -2.62 2.43
CA LEU A 146 -3.65 -1.72 1.75
C LEU A 146 -2.38 -2.48 1.37
N PHE A 147 -1.94 -2.31 0.13
CA PHE A 147 -0.68 -2.87 -0.37
C PHE A 147 -0.55 -4.37 -0.09
N ARG A 148 -1.63 -5.13 -0.35
CA ARG A 148 -1.75 -6.59 -0.14
C ARG A 148 -1.69 -7.06 1.32
N ARG A 149 -1.88 -6.16 2.29
CA ARG A 149 -1.96 -6.51 3.72
C ARG A 149 -3.19 -5.90 4.35
N LEU A 150 -3.84 -6.65 5.24
CA LEU A 150 -4.84 -6.05 6.12
C LEU A 150 -4.13 -5.04 7.03
N ARG A 151 -4.62 -3.81 7.05
CA ARG A 151 -4.11 -2.70 7.83
C ARG A 151 -5.23 -2.13 8.68
N THR A 152 -4.93 -1.92 9.94
CA THR A 152 -5.63 -0.95 10.77
C THR A 152 -5.00 0.41 10.52
N VAL A 153 -5.82 1.41 10.28
CA VAL A 153 -5.39 2.79 10.06
C VAL A 153 -6.14 3.70 11.01
N LEU A 154 -5.46 4.77 11.42
CA LEU A 154 -6.05 5.87 12.16
C LEU A 154 -6.28 7.03 11.19
N ILE A 155 -7.50 7.59 11.20
CA ILE A 155 -7.95 8.69 10.31
C ILE A 155 -8.29 9.92 11.15
#